data_AF-A0A427XJV8-F1
#
_entry.id   AF-A0A427XJV8-F1
#
_cell.length_a   1.000
_cell.length_b   1.000
_cell.length_c   1.000
_cell.angle_alpha   90.00
_cell.angle_beta   90.00
_cell.angle_gamma   90.00
#
_symmetry.space_group_name_H-M   'P 1'
#
loop_
_entity.id
_entity.type
_entity.pdbx_description
1 polymer ?
#
loop_
_entity_poly.entity_id
_entity_poly.type
_entity_poly.pdbx_seq_one_letter_code
_entity_poly.pdbx_strand_id
1 'polypeptide(L)'
;MAVPTGRLHDTPPLPSPASPAAFVPLISASLEATYHDVPVPPPEGMELFELAVSGPVGERVNLAFFADGYTLTERDKFVEDARKLTDDIVRTGPMVHVADLVNVFGVFVPSEKSGLGQDKPLAGSPFGLFRSGSELRGVYVAFQDTARAACKYWNEAEKGGCDQAILLGNDGLYGGLGGEFTVITASPLNGPLVLRHELGHSLIPVGEEYEGGTWGVENLDQLKWAHHLSEPNKLRVESVHVPLQAYPWHNLDEGRWSATFTASNVTGKKGTTGMLRTSLSSIPYPSHVRITLQGKDLDLKSAFPPAPWKGSFDRRWLEVALPHGLAEDIPFTIVVELTKEGRKAKAGQGGKMVTSVEIIEYGKNCNVEPGFIGAFPTYSETGSVTLRPTNEGCLMRNVNYPNFCLDVPIQKRLVEIVKRSRGAKLDSPRNMIGTYVPDMLVVLRIDSKPPQFPHILVSLVGELKVTPITY
;
A
#
# COMPACT_ATOMS: atom_id res chain seq x y z
N MET A 1 -18.92 -16.09 60.31
CA MET A 1 -17.71 -15.25 60.38
C MET A 1 -17.05 -15.29 59.01
N ALA A 2 -17.06 -14.16 58.31
CA ALA A 2 -16.61 -14.02 56.93
C ALA A 2 -15.28 -13.25 56.88
N VAL A 3 -14.42 -13.61 55.94
CA VAL A 3 -13.11 -12.98 55.66
C VAL A 3 -13.19 -12.27 54.31
N PRO A 4 -12.77 -10.99 54.18
CA PRO A 4 -12.76 -10.27 52.91
C PRO A 4 -11.38 -10.20 52.24
N THR A 5 -11.45 -10.04 50.92
CA THR A 5 -10.39 -9.94 49.89
C THR A 5 -9.71 -8.56 49.86
N GLY A 6 -8.39 -8.51 49.66
CA GLY A 6 -7.59 -7.28 49.52
C GLY A 6 -7.09 -7.00 48.09
N ARG A 7 -7.17 -5.73 47.67
CA ARG A 7 -6.59 -5.13 46.44
C ARG A 7 -5.09 -4.84 46.62
N LEU A 8 -4.33 -4.88 45.52
CA LEU A 8 -2.93 -4.44 45.43
C LEU A 8 -2.83 -2.98 44.97
N HIS A 9 -1.79 -2.32 45.48
CA HIS A 9 -1.53 -0.88 45.64
C HIS A 9 -1.39 -0.02 44.38
N ASP A 10 -1.85 1.24 44.52
CA ASP A 10 -1.52 2.41 43.69
C ASP A 10 -0.14 3.01 44.08
N THR A 11 0.68 3.33 43.09
CA THR A 11 1.80 4.29 43.20
C THR A 11 1.71 5.30 42.05
N PRO A 12 1.80 6.62 42.31
CA PRO A 12 1.63 7.65 41.28
C PRO A 12 2.92 7.88 40.47
N PRO A 13 2.83 8.24 39.16
CA PRO A 13 4.00 8.61 38.37
C PRO A 13 4.39 10.09 38.55
N LEU A 14 5.69 10.36 38.41
CA LEU A 14 6.36 11.67 38.44
C LEU A 14 6.03 12.53 37.20
N PRO A 15 6.13 13.88 37.29
CA PRO A 15 5.71 14.80 36.23
C PRO A 15 6.71 14.89 35.07
N SER A 16 6.17 14.94 33.85
CA SER A 16 6.90 15.19 32.59
C SER A 16 7.26 16.68 32.43
N PRO A 17 8.44 17.04 31.86
CA PRO A 17 8.79 18.43 31.62
C PRO A 17 7.92 19.05 30.51
N ALA A 18 7.48 20.28 30.76
CA ALA A 18 6.60 21.06 29.90
C ALA A 18 7.18 21.31 28.50
N SER A 19 6.35 21.11 27.46
CA SER A 19 6.60 21.60 26.10
C SER A 19 6.48 23.13 26.07
N PRO A 20 7.40 23.87 25.40
CA PRO A 20 7.24 25.30 25.23
C PRO A 20 6.10 25.61 24.25
N ALA A 21 5.28 26.58 24.66
CA ALA A 21 4.06 27.03 24.01
C ALA A 21 4.25 27.41 22.53
N ALA A 22 3.33 26.96 21.68
CA ALA A 22 3.21 27.38 20.30
C ALA A 22 2.82 28.87 20.23
N PHE A 23 3.65 29.67 19.58
CA PHE A 23 3.37 31.05 19.23
C PHE A 23 2.48 31.05 17.98
N VAL A 24 1.23 31.51 18.10
CA VAL A 24 0.31 31.73 16.98
C VAL A 24 0.30 33.22 16.65
N PRO A 25 0.76 33.68 15.47
CA PRO A 25 0.44 35.02 15.02
C PRO A 25 -0.94 35.02 14.36
N LEU A 26 -1.88 35.73 14.99
CA LEU A 26 -3.10 36.22 14.35
C LEU A 26 -2.72 37.35 13.39
N ILE A 27 -2.87 37.15 12.08
CA ILE A 27 -3.19 38.23 11.15
C ILE A 27 -4.32 37.77 10.25
N SER A 28 -5.50 38.31 10.52
CA SER A 28 -6.65 38.34 9.64
C SER A 28 -6.42 39.42 8.58
N ALA A 29 -6.43 39.03 7.31
CA ALA A 29 -6.78 39.93 6.21
C ALA A 29 -7.48 39.12 5.12
N SER A 30 -8.79 39.29 5.07
CA SER A 30 -9.69 38.90 4.00
C SER A 30 -9.23 39.47 2.66
N LEU A 31 -8.76 38.59 1.77
CA LEU A 31 -8.97 38.74 0.34
C LEU A 31 -9.93 37.62 -0.08
N GLU A 32 -11.21 37.96 -0.18
CA GLU A 32 -12.16 37.18 -0.98
C GLU A 32 -11.67 37.23 -2.44
N ALA A 33 -10.87 36.24 -2.82
CA ALA A 33 -10.69 35.93 -4.22
C ALA A 33 -11.86 35.04 -4.64
N THR A 34 -12.86 35.64 -5.25
CA THR A 34 -13.84 34.96 -6.11
C THR A 34 -13.12 34.38 -7.33
N TYR A 35 -12.35 33.32 -7.13
CA TYR A 35 -11.95 32.44 -8.22
C TYR A 35 -13.18 31.59 -8.53
N HIS A 36 -13.94 31.99 -9.53
CA HIS A 36 -15.02 31.19 -10.06
C HIS A 36 -14.54 29.74 -10.29
N ASP A 37 -15.24 28.77 -9.70
CA ASP A 37 -15.20 27.35 -10.08
C ASP A 37 -15.55 27.26 -11.57
N VAL A 38 -14.56 27.42 -12.45
CA VAL A 38 -14.71 27.05 -13.85
C VAL A 38 -14.66 25.52 -13.87
N PRO A 39 -15.74 24.81 -14.24
CA PRO A 39 -15.72 23.36 -14.28
C PRO A 39 -14.64 22.90 -15.25
N VAL A 40 -13.73 22.06 -14.78
CA VAL A 40 -12.74 21.41 -15.65
C VAL A 40 -13.49 20.47 -16.60
N PRO A 41 -13.42 20.65 -17.93
CA PRO A 41 -14.09 19.76 -18.87
C PRO A 41 -13.40 18.39 -18.87
N PRO A 42 -14.11 17.31 -19.23
CA PRO A 42 -13.46 16.03 -19.48
C PRO A 42 -12.51 16.14 -20.69
N PRO A 43 -11.49 15.26 -20.80
CA PRO A 43 -10.64 15.23 -21.98
C PRO A 43 -11.42 15.07 -23.28
N GLU A 44 -11.00 15.78 -24.33
CA GLU A 44 -11.58 15.62 -25.66
C GLU A 44 -11.14 14.29 -26.30
N GLY A 45 -11.99 13.74 -27.18
CA GLY A 45 -11.64 12.54 -27.95
C GLY A 45 -11.59 11.24 -27.15
N MET A 46 -12.16 11.21 -25.94
CA MET A 46 -12.32 9.96 -25.18
C MET A 46 -13.12 8.91 -25.96
N GLU A 47 -12.59 7.71 -26.03
CA GLU A 47 -13.23 6.57 -26.68
C GLU A 47 -13.55 5.48 -25.65
N LEU A 48 -14.82 5.06 -25.60
CA LEU A 48 -15.31 4.04 -24.68
C LEU A 48 -15.27 2.65 -25.31
N PHE A 49 -14.88 1.65 -24.50
CA PHE A 49 -14.87 0.23 -24.82
C PHE A 49 -15.60 -0.56 -23.76
N GLU A 50 -16.35 -1.57 -24.20
CA GLU A 50 -16.85 -2.60 -23.31
C GLU A 50 -15.78 -3.69 -23.12
N LEU A 51 -15.38 -3.90 -21.87
CA LEU A 51 -14.42 -4.94 -21.50
C LEU A 51 -15.14 -6.17 -20.95
N ALA A 52 -16.10 -5.96 -20.04
CA ALA A 52 -17.01 -6.97 -19.53
C ALA A 52 -18.33 -6.32 -19.05
N VAL A 53 -19.44 -6.54 -19.76
CA VAL A 53 -20.75 -5.96 -19.41
C VAL A 53 -21.71 -7.08 -19.02
N SER A 54 -22.24 -7.01 -17.81
CA SER A 54 -23.16 -8.02 -17.23
C SER A 54 -24.61 -7.53 -17.12
N GLY A 55 -24.88 -6.27 -17.46
CA GLY A 55 -26.23 -5.70 -17.49
C GLY A 55 -26.26 -4.20 -17.70
N PRO A 56 -27.44 -3.57 -17.62
CA PRO A 56 -27.57 -2.13 -17.83
C PRO A 56 -26.79 -1.33 -16.78
N VAL A 57 -26.21 -0.19 -17.19
CA VAL A 57 -25.34 0.67 -16.37
C VAL A 57 -25.98 1.03 -15.03
N GLY A 58 -27.28 1.33 -14.99
CA GLY A 58 -28.00 1.68 -13.75
C GLY A 58 -28.34 0.50 -12.82
N GLU A 59 -27.96 -0.73 -13.18
CA GLU A 59 -28.21 -1.96 -12.41
C GLU A 59 -26.94 -2.67 -11.95
N ARG A 60 -25.77 -2.11 -12.25
CA ARG A 60 -24.46 -2.68 -11.98
C ARG A 60 -23.55 -1.61 -11.38
N VAL A 61 -22.50 -2.04 -10.68
CA VAL A 61 -21.38 -1.16 -10.36
C VAL A 61 -20.48 -1.06 -11.58
N ASN A 62 -20.16 0.14 -12.03
CA ASN A 62 -19.42 0.37 -13.26
C ASN A 62 -17.97 0.78 -12.94
N LEU A 63 -17.03 -0.10 -13.26
CA LEU A 63 -15.60 0.16 -13.17
C LEU A 63 -15.11 0.69 -14.52
N ALA A 64 -14.39 1.81 -14.53
CA ALA A 64 -13.87 2.40 -15.76
C ALA A 64 -12.35 2.57 -15.71
N PHE A 65 -11.63 1.83 -16.55
CA PHE A 65 -10.20 2.05 -16.77
C PHE A 65 -9.99 3.28 -17.66
N PHE A 66 -9.22 4.26 -17.21
CA PHE A 66 -8.85 5.43 -17.99
C PHE A 66 -7.37 5.37 -18.37
N ALA A 67 -7.06 5.54 -19.66
CA ALA A 67 -5.70 5.48 -20.17
C ALA A 67 -4.87 6.72 -19.78
N ASP A 68 -3.68 6.53 -19.22
CA ASP A 68 -2.67 7.58 -19.07
C ASP A 68 -1.30 7.08 -19.53
N GLY A 69 -0.57 7.89 -20.31
CA GLY A 69 0.72 7.50 -20.87
C GLY A 69 0.63 6.60 -22.10
N TYR A 70 -0.54 6.38 -22.69
CA TYR A 70 -0.70 5.64 -23.95
C TYR A 70 -0.85 6.61 -25.11
N THR A 71 0.06 6.56 -26.08
CA THR A 71 -0.07 7.36 -27.31
C THR A 71 -1.20 6.85 -28.21
N LEU A 72 -1.57 7.64 -29.22
CA LEU A 72 -2.59 7.25 -30.21
C LEU A 72 -2.28 5.88 -30.87
N THR A 73 -1.00 5.60 -31.13
CA THR A 73 -0.54 4.31 -31.70
C THR A 73 -0.54 3.15 -30.70
N GLU A 74 -0.69 3.42 -29.41
CA GLU A 74 -0.75 2.43 -28.33
C GLU A 74 -2.18 2.18 -27.85
N ARG A 75 -3.19 2.64 -28.60
CA ARG A 75 -4.61 2.40 -28.31
C ARG A 75 -4.92 0.91 -28.10
N ASP A 76 -4.48 0.05 -29.02
CA ASP A 76 -4.76 -1.39 -28.93
C ASP A 76 -4.01 -2.04 -27.76
N LYS A 77 -2.82 -1.52 -27.43
CA LYS A 77 -2.07 -1.91 -26.22
C LYS A 77 -2.86 -1.58 -24.96
N PHE A 78 -3.43 -0.39 -24.85
CA PHE A 78 -4.30 -0.01 -23.72
C PHE A 78 -5.48 -0.97 -23.58
N VAL A 79 -6.18 -1.25 -24.68
CA VAL A 79 -7.33 -2.16 -24.66
C VAL A 79 -6.92 -3.57 -24.23
N GLU A 80 -5.76 -4.05 -24.69
CA GLU A 80 -5.21 -5.35 -24.28
C GLU A 80 -4.86 -5.38 -22.78
N ASP A 81 -4.16 -4.36 -22.28
CA ASP A 81 -3.75 -4.24 -20.89
C ASP A 81 -4.98 -4.17 -19.96
N ALA A 82 -5.95 -3.30 -20.28
CA ALA A 82 -7.20 -3.18 -19.54
C ALA A 82 -8.04 -4.48 -19.58
N ARG A 83 -8.03 -5.21 -20.70
CA ARG A 83 -8.73 -6.50 -20.82
C ARG A 83 -8.09 -7.59 -19.98
N LYS A 84 -6.76 -7.69 -19.96
CA LYS A 84 -6.04 -8.64 -19.08
C LYS A 84 -6.37 -8.38 -17.61
N LEU A 85 -6.36 -7.10 -17.22
CA LEU A 85 -6.70 -6.67 -15.87
C LEU A 85 -8.18 -6.91 -15.52
N THR A 86 -9.08 -6.70 -16.49
CA THR A 86 -10.50 -7.04 -16.34
C THR A 86 -10.70 -8.54 -16.11
N ASP A 87 -10.09 -9.38 -16.94
CA ASP A 87 -10.17 -10.83 -16.83
C ASP A 87 -9.64 -11.29 -15.47
N ASP A 88 -8.56 -10.66 -15.01
CA ASP A 88 -7.97 -10.93 -13.72
C ASP A 88 -8.95 -10.72 -12.55
N ILE A 89 -9.74 -9.65 -12.54
CA ILE A 89 -10.66 -9.38 -11.43
C ILE A 89 -11.98 -10.16 -11.53
N VAL A 90 -12.61 -10.20 -12.72
CA VAL A 90 -13.99 -10.73 -12.87
C VAL A 90 -14.09 -12.10 -13.52
N ARG A 91 -13.00 -12.66 -14.08
CA ARG A 91 -13.03 -14.01 -14.68
C ARG A 91 -12.18 -15.05 -13.94
N THR A 92 -11.03 -14.66 -13.42
CA THR A 92 -10.11 -15.61 -12.77
C THR A 92 -9.80 -15.30 -11.31
N GLY A 93 -9.98 -14.06 -10.88
CA GLY A 93 -9.57 -13.61 -9.55
C GLY A 93 -10.73 -13.36 -8.59
N PRO A 94 -10.57 -12.41 -7.65
CA PRO A 94 -11.34 -12.42 -6.42
C PRO A 94 -12.82 -12.03 -6.60
N MET A 95 -13.20 -11.42 -7.73
CA MET A 95 -14.56 -10.91 -7.94
C MET A 95 -15.42 -11.78 -8.85
N VAL A 96 -14.95 -12.97 -9.26
CA VAL A 96 -15.68 -13.89 -10.16
C VAL A 96 -17.08 -14.21 -9.65
N HIS A 97 -17.21 -14.47 -8.35
CA HIS A 97 -18.49 -14.80 -7.70
C HIS A 97 -19.50 -13.64 -7.65
N VAL A 98 -19.06 -12.42 -7.98
CA VAL A 98 -19.90 -11.21 -8.08
C VAL A 98 -19.81 -10.53 -9.44
N ALA A 99 -19.26 -11.22 -10.46
CA ALA A 99 -19.08 -10.65 -11.79
C ALA A 99 -20.40 -10.13 -12.41
N ASP A 100 -21.52 -10.79 -12.11
CA ASP A 100 -22.86 -10.40 -12.55
C ASP A 100 -23.37 -9.09 -11.94
N LEU A 101 -22.67 -8.51 -10.96
CA LEU A 101 -23.01 -7.23 -10.33
C LEU A 101 -22.16 -6.07 -10.86
N VAL A 102 -21.22 -6.34 -11.76
CA VAL A 102 -20.21 -5.39 -12.20
C VAL A 102 -20.21 -5.26 -13.72
N ASN A 103 -20.08 -4.02 -14.21
CA ASN A 103 -19.67 -3.73 -15.56
C ASN A 103 -18.25 -3.17 -15.53
N VAL A 104 -17.46 -3.49 -16.56
CA VAL A 104 -16.09 -3.01 -16.73
C VAL A 104 -15.95 -2.40 -18.11
N PHE A 105 -15.53 -1.14 -18.13
CA PHE A 105 -15.31 -0.36 -19.33
C PHE A 105 -13.85 0.09 -19.41
N GLY A 106 -13.38 0.31 -20.64
CA GLY A 106 -12.14 1.03 -20.92
C GLY A 106 -12.46 2.38 -21.55
N VAL A 107 -11.71 3.41 -21.19
CA VAL A 107 -11.79 4.75 -21.76
C VAL A 107 -10.40 5.13 -22.24
N PHE A 108 -10.21 5.07 -23.55
CA PHE A 108 -8.97 5.50 -24.17
C PHE A 108 -9.00 7.02 -24.36
N VAL A 109 -7.92 7.67 -23.96
CA VAL A 109 -7.61 9.05 -24.28
C VAL A 109 -6.12 9.10 -24.61
N PRO A 110 -5.73 9.60 -25.79
CA PRO A 110 -4.34 9.57 -26.21
C PRO A 110 -3.52 10.55 -25.37
N SER A 111 -2.36 10.09 -24.92
CA SER A 111 -1.29 10.92 -24.39
C SER A 111 -0.35 11.35 -25.50
N GLU A 112 0.29 12.52 -25.37
CA GLU A 112 1.32 12.93 -26.34
C GLU A 112 2.57 12.06 -26.29
N LYS A 113 2.89 11.51 -25.11
CA LYS A 113 4.08 10.70 -24.86
C LYS A 113 3.70 9.36 -24.24
N SER A 114 4.46 8.34 -24.61
CA SER A 114 4.36 7.00 -24.01
C SER A 114 5.08 6.97 -22.65
N GLY A 115 4.50 6.29 -21.67
CA GLY A 115 5.09 6.06 -20.35
C GLY A 115 4.48 6.89 -19.21
N LEU A 116 5.08 6.78 -18.03
CA LEU A 116 4.74 7.59 -16.85
C LEU A 116 5.73 8.73 -16.63
N GLY A 117 5.25 9.78 -15.97
CA GLY A 117 6.10 10.87 -15.51
C GLY A 117 7.05 10.46 -14.38
N GLN A 118 8.15 11.21 -14.25
CA GLN A 118 9.12 11.08 -13.16
C GLN A 118 9.28 12.43 -12.48
N ASP A 119 8.95 12.50 -11.19
CA ASP A 119 8.80 13.68 -10.33
C ASP A 119 7.72 14.70 -10.76
N LYS A 120 7.28 14.61 -12.02
CA LYS A 120 6.21 15.41 -12.60
C LYS A 120 5.55 14.65 -13.75
N PRO A 121 4.30 14.99 -14.12
CA PRO A 121 3.64 14.46 -15.30
C PRO A 121 4.44 14.64 -16.59
N LEU A 122 4.24 13.71 -17.54
CA LEU A 122 4.67 13.94 -18.92
C LEU A 122 3.80 15.03 -19.56
N ALA A 123 4.39 15.83 -20.45
CA ALA A 123 3.61 16.77 -21.25
C ALA A 123 2.54 16.01 -22.05
N GLY A 124 1.31 16.53 -22.04
CA GLY A 124 0.18 15.95 -22.75
C GLY A 124 -0.34 14.62 -22.18
N SER A 125 -0.05 14.28 -20.92
CA SER A 125 -0.74 13.18 -20.22
C SER A 125 -2.14 13.62 -19.76
N PRO A 126 -3.22 12.87 -20.04
CA PRO A 126 -4.59 13.28 -19.71
C PRO A 126 -4.89 13.46 -18.22
N PHE A 127 -4.34 12.59 -17.37
CA PHE A 127 -4.58 12.57 -15.91
C PHE A 127 -3.32 12.86 -15.10
N GLY A 128 -2.16 12.88 -15.76
CA GLY A 128 -0.92 13.33 -15.16
C GLY A 128 -0.36 12.32 -14.19
N LEU A 129 -0.26 11.05 -14.60
CA LEU A 129 0.32 10.02 -13.75
C LEU A 129 1.85 10.12 -13.71
N PHE A 130 2.42 10.09 -12.50
CA PHE A 130 3.87 10.17 -12.31
C PHE A 130 4.34 9.46 -11.03
N ARG A 131 5.63 9.13 -10.98
CA ARG A 131 6.32 8.59 -9.78
C ARG A 131 7.14 9.69 -9.11
N SER A 132 7.37 9.58 -7.80
CA SER A 132 8.30 10.46 -7.08
C SER A 132 9.60 9.72 -6.78
N GLY A 133 10.74 10.34 -7.07
CA GLY A 133 12.06 9.81 -6.80
C GLY A 133 12.34 8.45 -7.47
N SER A 134 13.31 7.73 -6.94
CA SER A 134 13.68 6.40 -7.44
C SER A 134 12.74 5.28 -6.96
N GLU A 135 11.81 5.57 -6.06
CA GLU A 135 10.95 4.56 -5.47
C GLU A 135 9.88 4.08 -6.46
N LEU A 136 9.94 2.81 -6.82
CA LEU A 136 8.83 2.13 -7.51
C LEU A 136 7.75 1.76 -6.49
N ARG A 137 7.18 2.77 -5.81
CA ARG A 137 6.10 2.62 -4.81
C ARG A 137 4.79 3.20 -5.34
N GLY A 138 4.67 4.53 -5.25
CA GLY A 138 3.45 5.26 -5.58
C GLY A 138 3.40 5.74 -7.02
N VAL A 139 2.20 5.77 -7.58
CA VAL A 139 1.89 6.51 -8.81
C VAL A 139 0.87 7.57 -8.44
N TYR A 140 1.22 8.84 -8.62
CA TYR A 140 0.45 10.00 -8.20
C TYR A 140 -0.31 10.59 -9.38
N VAL A 141 -1.43 11.26 -9.07
CA VAL A 141 -2.32 11.88 -10.05
C VAL A 141 -2.19 13.39 -9.94
N ALA A 142 -1.67 14.05 -10.97
CA ALA A 142 -1.57 15.51 -10.97
C ALA A 142 -2.89 16.21 -11.37
N PHE A 143 -3.70 15.59 -12.25
CA PHE A 143 -4.89 16.23 -12.82
C PHE A 143 -6.19 15.56 -12.32
N GLN A 144 -6.37 15.57 -11.00
CA GLN A 144 -7.51 14.92 -10.34
C GLN A 144 -8.86 15.43 -10.84
N ASP A 145 -9.03 16.75 -11.02
CA ASP A 145 -10.29 17.33 -11.51
C ASP A 145 -10.64 16.87 -12.92
N THR A 146 -9.62 16.60 -13.75
CA THR A 146 -9.82 16.03 -15.09
C THR A 146 -10.30 14.58 -15.01
N ALA A 147 -9.75 13.79 -14.09
CA ALA A 147 -10.20 12.43 -13.81
C ALA A 147 -11.66 12.41 -13.28
N ARG A 148 -12.02 13.31 -12.37
CA ARG A 148 -13.41 13.48 -11.87
C ARG A 148 -14.35 13.83 -13.01
N ALA A 149 -13.98 14.79 -13.86
CA ALA A 149 -14.78 15.22 -15.00
C ALA A 149 -15.00 14.08 -16.01
N ALA A 150 -13.95 13.30 -16.32
CA ALA A 150 -14.02 12.15 -17.21
C ALA A 150 -14.95 11.05 -16.67
N CYS A 151 -14.83 10.71 -15.39
CA CYS A 151 -15.71 9.73 -14.75
C CYS A 151 -17.16 10.21 -14.73
N LYS A 152 -17.40 11.47 -14.36
CA LYS A 152 -18.73 12.08 -14.38
C LYS A 152 -19.37 12.04 -15.76
N TYR A 153 -18.61 12.43 -16.80
CA TYR A 153 -19.09 12.42 -18.19
C TYR A 153 -19.63 11.03 -18.58
N TRP A 154 -18.88 9.97 -18.32
CA TRP A 154 -19.31 8.61 -18.68
C TRP A 154 -20.44 8.09 -17.79
N ASN A 155 -20.48 8.48 -16.52
CA ASN A 155 -21.60 8.12 -15.64
C ASN A 155 -22.94 8.72 -16.09
N GLU A 156 -22.91 9.86 -16.79
CA GLU A 156 -24.09 10.55 -17.33
C GLU A 156 -24.46 10.10 -18.76
N ALA A 157 -23.56 9.45 -19.50
CA ALA A 157 -23.71 9.18 -20.93
C ALA A 157 -24.66 8.03 -21.33
N GLU A 158 -25.24 7.30 -20.36
CA GLU A 158 -26.07 6.08 -20.49
C GLU A 158 -25.42 4.86 -21.19
N LYS A 159 -24.55 5.09 -22.19
CA LYS A 159 -23.81 4.09 -22.97
C LYS A 159 -22.58 3.51 -22.26
N GLY A 160 -22.16 4.17 -21.18
CA GLY A 160 -21.05 3.77 -20.33
C GLY A 160 -21.37 4.14 -18.89
N GLY A 161 -20.50 3.73 -17.96
CA GLY A 161 -20.65 4.08 -16.55
C GLY A 161 -19.31 4.21 -15.86
N CYS A 162 -19.28 5.03 -14.81
CA CYS A 162 -18.13 5.16 -13.94
C CYS A 162 -18.63 5.45 -12.52
N ASP A 163 -18.76 4.39 -11.72
CA ASP A 163 -18.93 4.48 -10.27
C ASP A 163 -17.58 4.48 -9.57
N GLN A 164 -16.58 3.79 -10.14
CA GLN A 164 -15.19 3.81 -9.69
C GLN A 164 -14.25 3.99 -10.89
N ALA A 165 -13.46 5.05 -10.87
CA ALA A 165 -12.41 5.27 -11.87
C ALA A 165 -11.13 4.52 -11.48
N ILE A 166 -10.56 3.84 -12.46
CA ILE A 166 -9.27 3.17 -12.39
C ILE A 166 -8.32 3.88 -13.36
N LEU A 167 -7.34 4.62 -12.86
CA LEU A 167 -6.36 5.30 -13.70
C LEU A 167 -5.23 4.33 -14.02
N LEU A 168 -5.13 3.93 -15.29
CA LEU A 168 -4.17 2.93 -15.77
C LEU A 168 -2.98 3.62 -16.44
N GLY A 169 -1.83 3.59 -15.78
CA GLY A 169 -0.57 4.08 -16.31
C GLY A 169 0.12 3.10 -17.26
N ASN A 170 0.60 3.59 -18.40
CA ASN A 170 1.43 2.83 -19.34
C ASN A 170 2.85 2.59 -18.81
N ASP A 171 3.00 1.74 -17.81
CA ASP A 171 4.28 1.36 -17.23
C ASP A 171 4.26 -0.14 -16.92
N GLY A 172 5.36 -0.84 -17.23
CA GLY A 172 5.50 -2.28 -17.03
C GLY A 172 5.98 -2.67 -15.62
N LEU A 173 6.15 -1.72 -14.70
CA LEU A 173 6.70 -1.92 -13.36
C LEU A 173 5.68 -1.61 -12.28
N TYR A 174 5.83 -2.24 -11.10
CA TYR A 174 5.02 -2.07 -9.91
C TYR A 174 4.75 -0.59 -9.63
N GLY A 175 3.50 -0.26 -9.35
CA GLY A 175 3.12 1.05 -8.90
C GLY A 175 1.62 1.17 -8.80
N GLY A 176 1.19 1.93 -7.81
CA GLY A 176 -0.21 2.25 -7.64
C GLY A 176 -0.43 3.10 -6.41
N LEU A 177 -1.67 3.52 -6.25
CA LEU A 177 -2.13 4.24 -5.09
C LEU A 177 -3.65 4.06 -4.98
N GLY A 178 -4.11 3.72 -3.78
CA GLY A 178 -5.52 3.73 -3.42
C GLY A 178 -6.01 5.13 -3.04
N GLY A 179 -7.32 5.27 -2.86
CA GLY A 179 -7.97 6.52 -2.49
C GLY A 179 -9.24 6.75 -3.30
N GLU A 180 -9.49 8.01 -3.67
CA GLU A 180 -10.62 8.38 -4.54
C GLU A 180 -10.59 7.62 -5.88
N PHE A 181 -9.39 7.52 -6.47
CA PHE A 181 -9.15 6.74 -7.67
C PHE A 181 -8.36 5.50 -7.31
N THR A 182 -8.64 4.40 -8.02
CA THR A 182 -7.73 3.25 -8.04
C THR A 182 -6.64 3.58 -9.06
N VAL A 183 -5.40 3.83 -8.63
CA VAL A 183 -4.29 4.11 -9.56
C VAL A 183 -3.41 2.88 -9.66
N ILE A 184 -3.13 2.44 -10.88
CA ILE A 184 -2.30 1.26 -11.14
C ILE A 184 -1.41 1.43 -12.37
N THR A 185 -0.41 0.57 -12.51
CA THR A 185 0.34 0.41 -13.75
C THR A 185 -0.08 -0.85 -14.50
N ALA A 186 0.21 -0.87 -15.80
CA ALA A 186 0.06 -2.04 -16.67
C ALA A 186 1.17 -3.09 -16.50
N SER A 187 1.77 -3.21 -15.30
CA SER A 187 2.77 -4.24 -15.04
C SER A 187 2.17 -5.63 -15.29
N PRO A 188 2.79 -6.48 -16.14
CA PRO A 188 2.30 -7.83 -16.37
C PRO A 188 2.35 -8.72 -15.12
N LEU A 189 3.25 -8.43 -14.18
CA LEU A 189 3.46 -9.23 -12.96
C LEU A 189 2.67 -8.67 -11.78
N ASN A 190 2.68 -7.35 -11.63
CA ASN A 190 2.17 -6.66 -10.46
C ASN A 190 0.90 -5.86 -10.70
N GLY A 191 0.56 -5.51 -11.94
CA GLY A 191 -0.68 -4.80 -12.26
C GLY A 191 -1.92 -5.51 -11.71
N PRO A 192 -2.09 -6.83 -11.93
CA PRO A 192 -3.15 -7.63 -11.30
C PRO A 192 -3.18 -7.55 -9.78
N LEU A 193 -2.02 -7.69 -9.14
CA LEU A 193 -1.87 -7.65 -7.69
C LEU A 193 -2.30 -6.31 -7.11
N VAL A 194 -1.77 -5.21 -7.68
CA VAL A 194 -2.06 -3.86 -7.23
C VAL A 194 -3.54 -3.54 -7.50
N LEU A 195 -4.07 -3.90 -8.68
CA LEU A 195 -5.48 -3.69 -9.00
C LEU A 195 -6.42 -4.31 -7.97
N ARG A 196 -6.20 -5.58 -7.61
CA ARG A 196 -7.05 -6.25 -6.62
C ARG A 196 -6.95 -5.56 -5.25
N HIS A 197 -5.74 -5.18 -4.83
CA HIS A 197 -5.49 -4.51 -3.55
C HIS A 197 -6.21 -3.16 -3.48
N GLU A 198 -5.97 -2.30 -4.47
CA GLU A 198 -6.52 -0.95 -4.49
C GLU A 198 -8.04 -0.94 -4.71
N LEU A 199 -8.58 -1.85 -5.53
CA LEU A 199 -10.03 -2.04 -5.62
C LEU A 199 -10.63 -2.55 -4.30
N GLY A 200 -9.86 -3.29 -3.51
CA GLY A 200 -10.23 -3.67 -2.15
C GLY A 200 -10.63 -2.44 -1.34
N HIS A 201 -9.77 -1.42 -1.31
CA HIS A 201 -10.05 -0.15 -0.62
C HIS A 201 -11.17 0.66 -1.26
N SER A 202 -11.21 0.73 -2.60
CA SER A 202 -12.20 1.54 -3.32
C SER A 202 -13.62 0.97 -3.21
N LEU A 203 -13.77 -0.36 -3.26
CA LEU A 203 -15.09 -1.01 -3.28
C LEU A 203 -15.57 -1.38 -1.89
N ILE A 204 -14.68 -1.86 -1.02
CA ILE A 204 -15.01 -2.40 0.29
C ILE A 204 -14.42 -1.46 1.35
N PRO A 205 -15.15 -1.16 2.44
CA PRO A 205 -14.59 -0.41 3.57
C PRO A 205 -13.63 -1.30 4.41
N VAL A 206 -12.60 -1.85 3.77
CA VAL A 206 -11.46 -2.54 4.39
C VAL A 206 -10.27 -1.59 4.40
N GLY A 207 -9.55 -1.56 5.50
CA GLY A 207 -8.25 -0.92 5.55
C GLY A 207 -7.14 -1.95 5.33
N GLU A 208 -5.92 -1.50 5.58
CA GLU A 208 -4.71 -2.29 5.40
C GLU A 208 -4.56 -3.33 6.52
N GLU A 209 -4.47 -4.61 6.16
CA GLU A 209 -4.29 -5.73 7.12
C GLU A 209 -2.83 -6.27 7.14
N TYR A 210 -1.96 -5.73 6.27
CA TYR A 210 -0.52 -5.99 6.32
C TYR A 210 0.15 -5.16 7.44
N GLU A 211 1.36 -5.55 7.85
CA GLU A 211 2.07 -4.83 8.90
C GLU A 211 2.33 -3.38 8.47
N GLY A 212 1.92 -2.41 9.25
CA GLY A 212 2.04 -0.99 8.93
C GLY A 212 0.70 -0.37 8.54
N GLY A 213 -0.28 -1.21 8.24
CA GLY A 213 -1.65 -0.81 8.07
C GLY A 213 -2.30 -0.30 9.37
N THR A 214 -3.38 0.46 9.19
CA THR A 214 -4.22 0.99 10.28
C THR A 214 -5.64 0.46 10.14
N TRP A 215 -5.83 -0.84 10.41
CA TRP A 215 -7.15 -1.45 10.42
C TRP A 215 -7.26 -2.66 11.35
N GLY A 216 -8.47 -2.95 11.81
CA GLY A 216 -8.77 -4.07 12.71
C GLY A 216 -9.56 -3.64 13.95
N VAL A 217 -9.64 -4.52 14.93
CA VAL A 217 -10.31 -4.24 16.22
C VAL A 217 -9.34 -4.40 17.37
N GLU A 218 -9.51 -3.62 18.44
CA GLU A 218 -8.55 -3.60 19.54
C GLU A 218 -8.69 -4.82 20.47
N ASN A 219 -9.91 -5.37 20.58
CA ASN A 219 -10.26 -6.34 21.60
C ASN A 219 -11.05 -7.55 21.04
N LEU A 220 -10.93 -8.69 21.72
CA LEU A 220 -11.59 -9.96 21.34
C LEU A 220 -13.12 -9.93 21.43
N ASP A 221 -13.70 -9.02 22.20
CA ASP A 221 -15.16 -8.83 22.30
C ASP A 221 -15.72 -8.01 21.12
N GLN A 222 -14.86 -7.37 20.33
CA GLN A 222 -15.23 -6.53 19.20
C GLN A 222 -15.04 -7.21 17.84
N LEU A 223 -14.71 -8.50 17.80
CA LEU A 223 -14.43 -9.22 16.56
C LEU A 223 -15.65 -9.22 15.62
N LYS A 224 -15.54 -8.49 14.51
CA LYS A 224 -16.59 -8.42 13.48
C LYS A 224 -16.85 -9.77 12.82
N TRP A 225 -15.86 -10.65 12.83
CA TRP A 225 -15.89 -12.01 12.26
C TRP A 225 -16.09 -13.11 13.30
N ALA A 226 -16.58 -12.81 14.51
CA ALA A 226 -16.75 -13.80 15.58
C ALA A 226 -17.54 -15.05 15.15
N HIS A 227 -18.50 -14.88 14.23
CA HIS A 227 -19.34 -15.94 13.68
C HIS A 227 -18.60 -16.88 12.70
N HIS A 228 -17.41 -16.51 12.24
CA HIS A 228 -16.55 -17.30 11.34
C HIS A 228 -15.37 -17.97 12.05
N LEU A 229 -15.21 -17.80 13.36
CA LEU A 229 -14.09 -18.40 14.11
C LEU A 229 -14.05 -19.91 13.90
N SER A 230 -12.87 -20.44 13.61
CA SER A 230 -12.68 -21.90 13.45
C SER A 230 -12.84 -22.64 14.78
N GLU A 231 -12.42 -22.02 15.88
CA GLU A 231 -12.53 -22.57 17.24
C GLU A 231 -13.14 -21.53 18.20
N PRO A 232 -14.45 -21.24 18.14
CA PRO A 232 -15.07 -20.16 18.93
C PRO A 232 -14.93 -20.38 20.45
N ASN A 233 -14.86 -21.64 20.89
CA ASN A 233 -14.71 -22.01 22.31
C ASN A 233 -13.27 -21.91 22.86
N LYS A 234 -12.28 -21.61 22.00
CA LYS A 234 -10.86 -21.47 22.39
C LYS A 234 -10.27 -20.13 21.95
N LEU A 235 -11.13 -19.11 21.86
CA LEU A 235 -10.75 -17.79 21.38
C LEU A 235 -9.61 -17.21 22.23
N ARG A 236 -8.55 -16.80 21.55
CA ARG A 236 -7.36 -16.16 22.11
C ARG A 236 -6.72 -15.28 21.04
N VAL A 237 -5.90 -14.32 21.47
CA VAL A 237 -4.97 -13.67 20.55
C VAL A 237 -3.85 -14.66 20.22
N GLU A 238 -3.63 -14.89 18.93
CA GLU A 238 -2.56 -15.77 18.44
C GLU A 238 -1.20 -15.14 18.70
N SER A 239 -0.22 -15.98 19.05
CA SER A 239 1.13 -15.53 19.41
C SER A 239 1.95 -15.27 18.15
N VAL A 240 1.70 -14.13 17.52
CA VAL A 240 2.47 -13.60 16.38
C VAL A 240 3.11 -12.29 16.82
N HIS A 241 4.39 -12.10 16.51
CA HIS A 241 5.11 -10.88 16.83
C HIS A 241 5.93 -10.42 15.63
N VAL A 242 6.15 -9.11 15.50
CA VAL A 242 6.92 -8.51 14.40
C VAL A 242 8.06 -7.66 14.98
N PRO A 243 9.16 -8.29 15.45
CA PRO A 243 10.27 -7.56 16.07
C PRO A 243 11.04 -6.63 15.12
N LEU A 244 10.92 -6.84 13.80
CA LEU A 244 11.47 -5.94 12.79
C LEU A 244 10.42 -5.69 11.72
N GLN A 245 10.16 -4.41 11.46
CA GLN A 245 9.34 -3.92 10.38
C GLN A 245 10.01 -2.68 9.80
N ALA A 246 10.43 -2.75 8.53
CA ALA A 246 11.11 -1.65 7.87
C ALA A 246 10.72 -1.55 6.39
N TYR A 247 10.53 -0.32 5.92
CA TYR A 247 10.25 0.02 4.52
C TYR A 247 11.35 0.91 3.95
N PRO A 248 12.59 0.41 3.82
CA PRO A 248 13.76 1.28 3.68
C PRO A 248 13.92 1.92 2.31
N TRP A 249 13.35 1.34 1.25
CA TRP A 249 13.57 1.77 -0.15
C TRP A 249 15.04 2.10 -0.45
N HIS A 250 15.94 1.25 0.05
CA HIS A 250 17.38 1.51 0.08
C HIS A 250 18.07 0.96 -1.16
N ASN A 251 18.83 1.81 -1.85
CA ASN A 251 19.58 1.45 -3.03
C ASN A 251 20.85 0.68 -2.66
N LEU A 252 20.88 -0.61 -2.99
CA LEU A 252 21.99 -1.47 -2.61
C LEU A 252 23.27 -1.22 -3.43
N ASP A 253 23.19 -0.44 -4.52
CA ASP A 253 24.38 0.07 -5.21
C ASP A 253 25.13 1.12 -4.36
N GLU A 254 24.44 1.85 -3.47
CA GLU A 254 25.03 2.86 -2.57
C GLU A 254 25.64 2.25 -1.31
N GLY A 255 25.25 1.03 -0.95
CA GLY A 255 25.79 0.33 0.20
C GLY A 255 24.87 -0.79 0.68
N ARG A 256 25.36 -1.60 1.63
CA ARG A 256 24.53 -2.59 2.32
C ARG A 256 23.47 -1.88 3.18
N TRP A 257 22.31 -2.50 3.30
CA TRP A 257 21.31 -2.13 4.29
C TRP A 257 21.40 -3.06 5.49
N SER A 258 21.22 -2.56 6.71
CA SER A 258 21.24 -3.38 7.92
C SER A 258 20.33 -2.83 8.99
N ALA A 259 19.74 -3.72 9.79
CA ALA A 259 18.97 -3.38 10.97
C ALA A 259 19.29 -4.33 12.13
N THR A 260 19.17 -3.82 13.35
CA THR A 260 19.28 -4.61 14.58
C THR A 260 17.93 -4.60 15.29
N PHE A 261 17.52 -5.74 15.79
CA PHE A 261 16.24 -5.91 16.48
C PHE A 261 16.36 -6.94 17.60
N THR A 262 15.45 -6.89 18.56
CA THR A 262 15.40 -7.86 19.66
C THR A 262 14.28 -8.84 19.40
N ALA A 263 14.56 -10.14 19.53
CA ALA A 263 13.53 -11.16 19.40
C ALA A 263 12.41 -10.91 20.43
N SER A 264 11.15 -11.02 19.98
CA SER A 264 10.00 -10.76 20.87
C SER A 264 9.74 -11.92 21.82
N ASN A 265 10.14 -13.13 21.43
CA ASN A 265 10.09 -14.33 22.27
C ASN A 265 11.29 -14.42 23.22
N VAL A 266 11.41 -13.48 24.16
CA VAL A 266 12.54 -13.31 25.13
C VAL A 266 12.72 -14.48 26.12
N THR A 267 12.02 -15.61 25.98
CA THR A 267 12.22 -16.75 26.89
C THR A 267 12.09 -18.10 26.17
N GLY A 268 13.20 -18.60 25.61
CA GLY A 268 13.59 -20.04 25.61
C GLY A 268 12.54 -21.12 25.30
N LYS A 269 11.45 -20.82 24.58
CA LYS A 269 10.41 -21.82 24.30
C LYS A 269 10.79 -22.62 23.07
N LYS A 270 11.36 -23.81 23.30
CA LYS A 270 11.48 -24.86 22.27
C LYS A 270 10.19 -24.93 21.42
N GLY A 271 10.33 -24.79 20.10
CA GLY A 271 9.24 -24.93 19.14
C GLY A 271 8.64 -23.62 18.62
N THR A 272 9.30 -22.47 18.80
CA THR A 272 8.97 -21.25 18.02
C THR A 272 9.50 -21.37 16.59
N THR A 273 8.80 -20.73 15.66
CA THR A 273 9.25 -20.55 14.28
C THR A 273 9.24 -19.07 13.92
N GLY A 274 9.78 -18.73 12.76
CA GLY A 274 9.66 -17.39 12.23
C GLY A 274 9.71 -17.36 10.72
N MET A 275 9.62 -16.17 10.18
CA MET A 275 9.71 -15.90 8.76
C MET A 275 10.37 -14.54 8.53
N LEU A 276 11.31 -14.50 7.58
CA LEU A 276 11.69 -13.25 6.94
C LEU A 276 10.74 -13.02 5.77
N ARG A 277 10.03 -11.89 5.79
CA ARG A 277 9.30 -11.37 4.64
C ARG A 277 10.01 -10.13 4.15
N THR A 278 10.39 -10.10 2.88
CA THR A 278 11.10 -8.95 2.30
C THR A 278 10.64 -8.74 0.87
N SER A 279 10.79 -7.52 0.35
CA SER A 279 10.56 -7.24 -1.06
C SER A 279 11.72 -6.50 -1.68
N LEU A 280 12.05 -6.87 -2.91
CA LEU A 280 13.19 -6.38 -3.68
C LEU A 280 12.71 -5.83 -5.01
N SER A 281 13.38 -4.80 -5.53
CA SER A 281 13.14 -4.28 -6.87
C SER A 281 14.44 -4.31 -7.69
N SER A 282 14.33 -4.56 -9.00
CA SER A 282 15.48 -4.67 -9.90
C SER A 282 16.50 -5.78 -9.53
N ILE A 283 16.07 -6.82 -8.82
CA ILE A 283 16.92 -7.96 -8.43
C ILE A 283 16.30 -9.25 -8.97
N PRO A 284 16.62 -9.66 -10.21
CA PRO A 284 15.95 -10.79 -10.88
C PRO A 284 16.36 -12.17 -10.35
N TYR A 285 17.56 -12.32 -9.79
CA TYR A 285 18.15 -13.62 -9.47
C TYR A 285 18.65 -13.70 -8.02
N PRO A 286 18.56 -14.87 -7.36
CA PRO A 286 19.04 -15.06 -5.99
C PRO A 286 20.57 -14.89 -5.90
N SER A 287 21.31 -15.13 -6.99
CA SER A 287 22.76 -14.91 -7.06
C SER A 287 23.15 -13.44 -6.93
N HIS A 288 22.22 -12.49 -7.13
CA HIS A 288 22.51 -11.06 -7.09
C HIS A 288 22.54 -10.48 -5.68
N VAL A 289 21.85 -11.11 -4.73
CA VAL A 289 21.66 -10.56 -3.37
C VAL A 289 22.06 -11.59 -2.33
N ARG A 290 22.66 -11.12 -1.24
CA ARG A 290 22.91 -11.89 -0.04
C ARG A 290 22.12 -11.27 1.11
N ILE A 291 21.39 -12.10 1.83
CA ILE A 291 20.75 -11.73 3.09
C ILE A 291 21.36 -12.58 4.19
N THR A 292 21.89 -11.93 5.22
CA THR A 292 22.45 -12.62 6.38
C THR A 292 21.70 -12.26 7.64
N LEU A 293 21.48 -13.25 8.50
CA LEU A 293 20.95 -13.08 9.85
C LEU A 293 22.00 -13.58 10.86
N GLN A 294 22.44 -12.72 11.78
CA GLN A 294 23.59 -12.99 12.67
C GLN A 294 24.83 -13.46 11.91
N GLY A 295 25.09 -12.86 10.74
CA GLY A 295 26.22 -13.22 9.87
C GLY A 295 26.11 -14.57 9.17
N LYS A 296 24.99 -15.30 9.30
CA LYS A 296 24.71 -16.54 8.57
C LYS A 296 23.89 -16.24 7.33
N ASP A 297 24.34 -16.73 6.17
CA ASP A 297 23.62 -16.61 4.90
C ASP A 297 22.27 -17.36 4.97
N LEU A 298 21.19 -16.69 4.56
CA LEU A 298 19.88 -17.31 4.39
C LEU A 298 19.79 -17.96 3.00
N ASP A 299 19.15 -19.13 2.90
CA ASP A 299 18.89 -19.76 1.60
C ASP A 299 17.72 -19.05 0.90
N LEU A 300 18.03 -18.38 -0.21
CA LEU A 300 17.05 -17.62 -1.00
C LEU A 300 16.50 -18.41 -2.18
N LYS A 301 16.98 -19.63 -2.45
CA LYS A 301 16.63 -20.37 -3.68
C LYS A 301 15.13 -20.60 -3.83
N SER A 302 14.46 -21.04 -2.76
CA SER A 302 13.01 -21.27 -2.77
C SER A 302 12.19 -19.97 -2.86
N ALA A 303 12.76 -18.85 -2.40
CA ALA A 303 12.12 -17.53 -2.46
C ALA A 303 12.28 -16.83 -3.83
N PHE A 304 13.04 -17.41 -4.76
CA PHE A 304 13.22 -16.93 -6.13
C PHE A 304 12.67 -17.92 -7.16
N PRO A 305 11.34 -18.13 -7.23
CA PRO A 305 10.77 -18.96 -8.29
C PRO A 305 11.13 -18.36 -9.67
N PRO A 306 11.61 -19.18 -10.64
CA PRO A 306 11.98 -18.70 -11.96
C PRO A 306 10.80 -18.13 -12.74
N ALA A 307 9.65 -18.80 -12.79
CA ALA A 307 8.46 -18.28 -13.46
C ALA A 307 7.48 -17.72 -12.41
N PRO A 308 6.76 -16.62 -12.69
CA PRO A 308 6.84 -15.77 -13.89
C PRO A 308 7.97 -14.70 -13.85
N TRP A 309 8.84 -14.73 -12.83
CA TRP A 309 9.76 -13.64 -12.48
C TRP A 309 11.12 -13.62 -13.22
N LYS A 310 11.34 -14.52 -14.19
CA LYS A 310 12.66 -14.76 -14.79
C LYS A 310 13.15 -13.50 -15.48
N GLY A 311 14.25 -12.94 -14.99
CA GLY A 311 14.84 -11.72 -15.56
C GLY A 311 14.02 -10.45 -15.33
N SER A 312 13.00 -10.50 -14.47
CA SER A 312 12.16 -9.34 -14.18
C SER A 312 12.91 -8.33 -13.31
N PHE A 313 12.81 -7.05 -13.68
CA PHE A 313 13.24 -5.93 -12.85
C PHE A 313 12.14 -5.37 -11.96
N ASP A 314 10.94 -5.94 -12.05
CA ASP A 314 9.80 -5.52 -11.26
C ASP A 314 9.99 -5.85 -9.76
N ARG A 315 9.20 -5.21 -8.90
CA ARG A 315 9.18 -5.47 -7.46
C ARG A 315 8.67 -6.89 -7.20
N ARG A 316 9.37 -7.64 -6.35
CA ARG A 316 8.99 -8.99 -5.94
C ARG A 316 9.05 -9.13 -4.44
N TRP A 317 8.23 -10.02 -3.89
CA TRP A 317 8.25 -10.40 -2.48
C TRP A 317 8.91 -11.76 -2.31
N LEU A 318 9.53 -11.94 -1.17
CA LEU A 318 10.29 -13.10 -0.76
C LEU A 318 9.89 -13.49 0.64
N GLU A 319 9.65 -14.77 0.83
CA GLU A 319 9.39 -15.36 2.14
C GLU A 319 10.42 -16.45 2.39
N VAL A 320 11.16 -16.31 3.49
CA VAL A 320 12.19 -17.26 3.91
C VAL A 320 11.84 -17.76 5.30
N ALA A 321 11.57 -19.06 5.41
CA ALA A 321 11.24 -19.69 6.68
C ALA A 321 12.44 -19.68 7.63
N LEU A 322 12.18 -19.40 8.91
CA LEU A 322 13.13 -19.50 10.01
C LEU A 322 12.65 -20.62 10.94
N PRO A 323 12.90 -21.91 10.60
CA PRO A 323 12.28 -23.06 11.26
C PRO A 323 12.71 -23.26 12.71
N HIS A 324 13.82 -22.64 13.12
CA HIS A 324 14.33 -22.70 14.49
C HIS A 324 14.00 -21.43 15.29
N GLY A 325 13.19 -20.53 14.71
CA GLY A 325 12.84 -19.25 15.30
C GLY A 325 14.06 -18.37 15.58
N LEU A 326 13.85 -17.42 16.49
CA LEU A 326 14.87 -16.53 17.01
C LEU A 326 14.92 -16.75 18.53
N ALA A 327 15.95 -17.43 19.01
CA ALA A 327 16.04 -17.88 20.39
C ALA A 327 17.40 -17.52 20.99
N GLU A 328 17.72 -16.23 20.99
CA GLU A 328 18.91 -15.69 21.64
C GLU A 328 18.54 -14.47 22.49
N ASP A 329 19.12 -14.35 23.68
CA ASP A 329 18.97 -13.19 24.57
C ASP A 329 19.84 -11.99 24.14
N ILE A 330 20.28 -11.98 22.87
CA ILE A 330 21.07 -10.91 22.26
C ILE A 330 20.31 -10.30 21.08
N PRO A 331 20.54 -9.01 20.77
CA PRO A 331 20.01 -8.43 19.56
C PRO A 331 20.47 -9.19 18.30
N PHE A 332 19.54 -9.38 17.37
CA PHE A 332 19.79 -9.95 16.05
C PHE A 332 20.14 -8.84 15.08
N THR A 333 21.12 -9.08 14.20
CA THR A 333 21.40 -8.20 13.07
C THR A 333 21.05 -8.89 11.75
N ILE A 334 20.23 -8.23 10.95
CA ILE A 334 19.99 -8.57 9.55
C ILE A 334 20.77 -7.63 8.64
N VAL A 335 21.37 -8.18 7.58
CA VAL A 335 22.09 -7.42 6.56
C VAL A 335 21.61 -7.87 5.19
N VAL A 336 21.31 -6.90 4.32
CA VAL A 336 20.97 -7.09 2.91
C VAL A 336 22.02 -6.39 2.06
N GLU A 337 22.66 -7.11 1.15
CA GLU A 337 23.69 -6.55 0.27
C GLU A 337 23.75 -7.23 -1.10
N LEU A 338 24.29 -6.52 -2.09
CA LEU A 338 24.58 -7.11 -3.39
C LEU A 338 25.83 -7.99 -3.33
N THR A 339 25.74 -9.16 -3.96
CA THR A 339 26.90 -10.00 -4.25
C THR A 339 27.79 -9.33 -5.31
N LYS A 340 28.97 -9.92 -5.57
CA LYS A 340 29.83 -9.46 -6.69
C LYS A 340 29.13 -9.53 -8.04
N GLU A 341 28.25 -10.52 -8.24
CA GLU A 341 27.45 -10.67 -9.45
C GLU A 341 26.35 -9.60 -9.50
N GLY A 342 25.63 -9.40 -8.40
CA GLY A 342 24.57 -8.39 -8.31
C GLY A 342 25.07 -6.97 -8.55
N ARG A 343 26.26 -6.60 -8.05
CA ARG A 343 26.88 -5.28 -8.32
C ARG A 343 27.19 -5.04 -9.80
N LYS A 344 27.49 -6.11 -10.55
CA LYS A 344 27.74 -6.03 -12.00
C LYS A 344 26.46 -6.09 -12.82
N ALA A 345 25.36 -6.58 -12.23
CA ALA A 345 24.09 -6.70 -12.90
C ALA A 345 23.50 -5.31 -13.21
N LYS A 346 22.88 -5.21 -14.39
CA LYS A 346 22.17 -4.01 -14.83
C LYS A 346 21.05 -3.69 -13.83
N ALA A 347 20.99 -2.42 -13.41
CA ALA A 347 19.84 -1.90 -12.68
C ALA A 347 18.71 -1.55 -13.66
N GLY A 348 17.48 -1.89 -13.28
CA GLY A 348 16.26 -1.36 -13.86
C GLY A 348 15.95 0.04 -13.35
N GLN A 349 14.78 0.55 -13.72
CA GLN A 349 14.29 1.83 -13.20
C GLN A 349 14.16 1.75 -11.67
N GLY A 350 14.53 2.85 -11.00
CA GLY A 350 14.52 2.92 -9.54
C GLY A 350 15.71 2.27 -8.83
N GLY A 351 16.61 1.57 -9.53
CA GLY A 351 17.81 0.99 -8.91
C GLY A 351 17.58 -0.34 -8.21
N LYS A 352 18.67 -0.97 -7.73
CA LYS A 352 18.64 -2.28 -7.07
C LYS A 352 18.25 -2.11 -5.61
N MET A 353 16.95 -2.11 -5.34
CA MET A 353 16.39 -1.72 -4.05
C MET A 353 16.06 -2.91 -3.15
N VAL A 354 16.36 -2.78 -1.86
CA VAL A 354 15.58 -3.46 -0.81
C VAL A 354 14.44 -2.53 -0.39
N THR A 355 13.20 -2.99 -0.54
CA THR A 355 12.00 -2.13 -0.44
C THR A 355 11.21 -2.36 0.85
N SER A 356 11.20 -3.59 1.37
CA SER A 356 10.71 -3.88 2.72
C SER A 356 11.49 -5.02 3.37
N VAL A 357 11.59 -5.03 4.69
CA VAL A 357 12.17 -6.11 5.49
C VAL A 357 11.34 -6.25 6.78
N GLU A 358 10.78 -7.44 6.97
CA GLU A 358 9.99 -7.83 8.12
C GLU A 358 10.50 -9.14 8.68
N ILE A 359 10.58 -9.22 10.00
CA ILE A 359 10.80 -10.47 10.72
C ILE A 359 9.54 -10.74 11.52
N ILE A 360 8.93 -11.90 11.25
CA ILE A 360 7.71 -12.35 11.91
C ILE A 360 8.07 -13.57 12.75
N GLU A 361 7.66 -13.57 14.01
CA GLU A 361 7.87 -14.67 14.95
C GLU A 361 6.54 -15.31 15.34
N TYR A 362 6.54 -16.64 15.39
CA TYR A 362 5.38 -17.45 15.78
C TYR A 362 5.67 -18.21 17.07
N GLY A 363 4.81 -18.00 18.06
CA GLY A 363 4.82 -18.74 19.31
C GLY A 363 4.49 -20.22 19.09
N LYS A 364 4.97 -21.09 19.99
CA LYS A 364 4.83 -22.56 19.90
C LYS A 364 3.40 -23.07 19.63
N ASN A 365 2.39 -22.38 20.15
CA ASN A 365 0.98 -22.77 20.03
C ASN A 365 0.21 -21.87 19.05
N CYS A 366 0.92 -21.05 18.26
CA CYS A 366 0.30 -20.21 17.26
C CYS A 366 -0.25 -21.09 16.14
N ASN A 367 -1.54 -20.94 15.83
CA ASN A 367 -2.14 -21.64 14.71
C ASN A 367 -1.93 -20.83 13.43
N VAL A 368 -0.96 -21.24 12.61
CA VAL A 368 -0.63 -20.60 11.32
C VAL A 368 -1.14 -21.39 10.12
N GLU A 369 -1.98 -22.41 10.36
CA GLU A 369 -2.50 -23.26 9.29
C GLU A 369 -3.34 -22.44 8.30
N PRO A 370 -3.13 -22.62 6.98
CA PRO A 370 -3.93 -21.96 5.97
C PRO A 370 -5.44 -22.20 6.18
N GLY A 371 -6.22 -21.12 6.18
CA GLY A 371 -7.67 -21.17 6.35
C GLY A 371 -8.16 -21.17 7.80
N PHE A 372 -7.27 -21.21 8.81
CA PHE A 372 -7.67 -21.00 10.20
C PHE A 372 -8.11 -19.55 10.42
N ILE A 373 -9.30 -19.36 10.99
CA ILE A 373 -9.89 -18.07 11.35
C ILE A 373 -9.83 -17.93 12.87
N GLY A 374 -9.04 -16.97 13.33
CA GLY A 374 -8.77 -16.68 14.73
C GLY A 374 -8.70 -15.18 14.99
N ALA A 375 -7.85 -14.78 15.93
CA ALA A 375 -7.56 -13.37 16.20
C ALA A 375 -6.05 -13.16 16.19
N PHE A 376 -5.53 -12.65 15.07
CA PHE A 376 -4.10 -12.42 14.86
C PHE A 376 -3.77 -10.95 15.09
N PRO A 377 -2.67 -10.63 15.80
CA PRO A 377 -2.23 -9.25 15.90
C PRO A 377 -1.71 -8.74 14.54
N THR A 378 -1.91 -7.45 14.33
CA THR A 378 -1.33 -6.63 13.26
C THR A 378 -0.75 -5.39 13.91
N TYR A 379 0.43 -5.00 13.47
CA TYR A 379 1.21 -3.91 14.04
C TYR A 379 1.21 -2.76 13.05
N SER A 380 0.74 -1.58 13.48
CA SER A 380 0.86 -0.37 12.66
C SER A 380 2.30 0.15 12.65
N GLU A 381 2.60 1.10 11.76
CA GLU A 381 3.92 1.76 11.71
C GLU A 381 4.26 2.51 13.02
N THR A 382 3.25 2.87 13.81
CA THR A 382 3.42 3.54 15.11
C THR A 382 3.47 2.55 16.28
N GLY A 383 3.38 1.25 16.01
CA GLY A 383 3.41 0.17 17.00
C GLY A 383 2.08 -0.10 17.70
N SER A 384 0.98 0.55 17.27
CA SER A 384 -0.35 0.18 17.75
C SER A 384 -0.74 -1.21 17.24
N VAL A 385 -1.45 -1.97 18.08
CA VAL A 385 -1.86 -3.34 17.77
C VAL A 385 -3.35 -3.41 17.57
N THR A 386 -3.76 -3.98 16.45
CA THR A 386 -5.15 -4.35 16.15
C THR A 386 -5.21 -5.84 15.82
N LEU A 387 -6.42 -6.39 15.81
CA LEU A 387 -6.68 -7.79 15.49
C LEU A 387 -7.25 -7.93 14.08
N ARG A 388 -6.87 -9.02 13.42
CA ARG A 388 -7.35 -9.46 12.09
C ARG A 388 -7.72 -10.95 12.08
N PRO A 389 -8.54 -11.43 11.13
CA PRO A 389 -9.13 -12.78 11.19
C PRO A 389 -8.19 -13.92 10.83
N THR A 390 -7.21 -13.70 9.95
CA THR A 390 -6.35 -14.75 9.39
C THR A 390 -4.88 -14.41 9.62
N ASN A 391 -3.99 -15.41 9.70
CA ASN A 391 -2.53 -15.18 9.74
C ASN A 391 -1.99 -14.77 8.37
N GLU A 392 -2.43 -15.48 7.35
CA GLU A 392 -2.10 -15.30 5.94
C GLU A 392 -3.31 -15.78 5.14
N GLY A 393 -3.27 -15.63 3.81
CA GLY A 393 -4.37 -16.09 2.96
C GLY A 393 -5.47 -15.05 2.76
N CYS A 394 -5.13 -13.78 2.91
CA CYS A 394 -5.98 -12.65 2.54
C CYS A 394 -5.15 -11.61 1.80
N LEU A 395 -5.67 -11.13 0.67
CA LEU A 395 -5.04 -10.13 -0.19
C LEU A 395 -4.65 -8.85 0.57
N MET A 396 -5.53 -8.33 1.44
CA MET A 396 -5.26 -7.11 2.21
C MET A 396 -4.17 -7.31 3.28
N ARG A 397 -3.83 -8.56 3.58
CA ARG A 397 -2.73 -8.95 4.48
C ARG A 397 -1.45 -9.26 3.71
N ASN A 398 -1.57 -9.95 2.59
CA ASN A 398 -0.47 -10.35 1.73
C ASN A 398 -0.87 -10.08 0.31
N VAL A 399 -0.33 -9.00 -0.24
CA VAL A 399 -0.66 -8.51 -1.58
C VAL A 399 -0.45 -9.58 -2.66
N ASN A 400 0.45 -10.54 -2.47
CA ASN A 400 0.66 -11.63 -3.42
C ASN A 400 -0.42 -12.72 -3.37
N TYR A 401 -1.32 -12.67 -2.38
CA TYR A 401 -2.40 -13.62 -2.25
C TYR A 401 -3.58 -13.20 -3.13
N PRO A 402 -4.14 -14.11 -3.97
CA PRO A 402 -5.06 -13.70 -5.02
C PRO A 402 -6.48 -13.36 -4.56
N ASN A 403 -6.86 -13.73 -3.33
CA ASN A 403 -8.24 -13.68 -2.87
C ASN A 403 -8.42 -12.74 -1.67
N PHE A 404 -9.56 -12.06 -1.61
CA PHE A 404 -10.03 -11.36 -0.41
C PHE A 404 -10.22 -12.34 0.76
N CYS A 405 -10.26 -11.80 1.98
CA CYS A 405 -10.59 -12.58 3.18
C CYS A 405 -11.98 -13.25 3.03
N LEU A 406 -12.17 -14.41 3.68
CA LEU A 406 -13.41 -15.22 3.60
C LEU A 406 -14.70 -14.48 4.01
N ASP A 407 -14.60 -13.41 4.81
CA ASP A 407 -15.73 -12.62 5.32
C ASP A 407 -15.77 -11.20 4.73
N VAL A 408 -15.35 -11.03 3.48
CA VAL A 408 -15.51 -9.76 2.78
C VAL A 408 -16.91 -9.72 2.14
N PRO A 409 -17.85 -8.88 2.62
CA PRO A 409 -19.21 -8.83 2.11
C PRO A 409 -19.30 -8.03 0.80
N ILE A 410 -18.41 -8.31 -0.16
CA ILE A 410 -18.29 -7.57 -1.43
C ILE A 410 -19.61 -7.57 -2.18
N GLN A 411 -20.33 -8.69 -2.23
CA GLN A 411 -21.65 -8.78 -2.86
C GLN A 411 -22.65 -7.79 -2.25
N LYS A 412 -22.77 -7.78 -0.92
CA LYS A 412 -23.67 -6.85 -0.21
C LYS A 412 -23.29 -5.41 -0.52
N ARG A 413 -21.99 -5.11 -0.53
CA ARG A 413 -21.46 -3.79 -0.79
C ARG A 413 -21.74 -3.32 -2.22
N LEU A 414 -21.54 -4.16 -3.23
CA LEU A 414 -21.87 -3.83 -4.62
C LEU A 414 -23.38 -3.57 -4.78
N VAL A 415 -24.24 -4.37 -4.13
CA VAL A 415 -25.68 -4.13 -4.12
C VAL A 415 -26.05 -2.79 -3.46
N GLU A 416 -25.37 -2.40 -2.39
CA GLU A 416 -25.56 -1.09 -1.74
C GLU A 416 -25.16 0.07 -2.66
N ILE A 417 -24.06 -0.06 -3.41
CA ILE A 417 -23.62 0.95 -4.38
C ILE A 417 -24.69 1.13 -5.47
N VAL A 418 -25.18 0.04 -6.06
CA VAL A 418 -26.26 0.08 -7.07
C VAL A 418 -27.54 0.72 -6.53
N LYS A 419 -27.92 0.43 -5.28
CA LYS A 419 -29.09 1.05 -4.65
C LYS A 419 -28.91 2.56 -4.44
N ARG A 420 -27.72 2.99 -4.02
CA ARG A 420 -27.41 4.42 -3.82
C ARG A 420 -27.40 5.19 -5.13
N SER A 421 -26.80 4.65 -6.20
CA SER A 421 -26.78 5.30 -7.51
C SER A 421 -28.20 5.46 -8.10
N ARG A 422 -29.09 4.49 -7.85
CA ARG A 422 -30.53 4.61 -8.19
C ARG A 422 -31.27 5.64 -7.34
N GLY A 423 -31.04 5.63 -6.02
CA GLY A 423 -31.67 6.58 -5.09
C GLY A 423 -31.29 8.03 -5.38
N ALA A 424 -30.01 8.28 -5.70
CA ALA A 424 -29.52 9.60 -6.10
C ALA A 424 -30.09 10.08 -7.45
N LYS A 425 -30.47 9.16 -8.36
CA LYS A 425 -31.16 9.50 -9.61
C LYS A 425 -32.66 9.81 -9.43
N LEU A 426 -33.28 9.27 -8.38
CA LEU A 426 -34.69 9.53 -8.03
C LEU A 426 -34.87 10.81 -7.19
N ASP A 427 -33.89 11.13 -6.34
CA ASP A 427 -33.85 12.34 -5.52
C ASP A 427 -32.69 13.27 -5.97
N SER A 428 -32.96 14.18 -6.90
CA SER A 428 -32.12 15.37 -7.13
C SER A 428 -33.03 16.61 -7.05
N PRO A 429 -32.69 17.64 -6.25
CA PRO A 429 -31.33 18.12 -6.01
C PRO A 429 -30.94 18.29 -4.53
N ARG A 430 -29.70 17.90 -4.16
CA ARG A 430 -28.81 18.62 -3.21
C ARG A 430 -27.48 17.86 -2.98
N ASN A 431 -26.38 18.61 -3.12
CA ASN A 431 -24.99 18.38 -2.69
C ASN A 431 -24.70 17.06 -1.95
N MET A 432 -23.95 16.16 -2.59
CA MET A 432 -23.16 15.14 -1.88
C MET A 432 -21.69 15.55 -1.86
N ILE A 433 -21.27 16.17 -0.76
CA ILE A 433 -19.86 16.24 -0.36
C ILE A 433 -19.62 14.98 0.47
N GLY A 434 -18.87 14.02 -0.07
CA GLY A 434 -18.39 12.88 0.69
C GLY A 434 -17.46 13.35 1.80
N THR A 435 -17.62 12.79 3.00
CA THR A 435 -16.75 13.07 4.15
C THR A 435 -15.32 12.64 3.85
N TYR A 436 -14.48 13.65 3.63
CA TYR A 436 -13.02 13.57 3.55
C TYR A 436 -12.46 13.10 4.90
N VAL A 437 -11.78 11.96 4.93
CA VAL A 437 -10.82 11.64 6.00
C VAL A 437 -9.47 12.07 5.43
N PRO A 438 -8.77 13.05 6.04
CA PRO A 438 -7.45 13.43 5.57
C PRO A 438 -6.48 12.30 5.88
N ASP A 439 -6.02 11.59 4.85
CA ASP A 439 -4.81 10.79 5.00
C ASP A 439 -3.65 11.75 5.24
N MET A 440 -2.95 11.52 6.35
CA MET A 440 -1.73 12.23 6.70
C MET A 440 -0.70 12.03 5.58
N LEU A 441 -0.53 13.07 4.77
CA LEU A 441 0.62 13.24 3.90
C LEU A 441 1.87 13.36 4.78
N VAL A 442 2.50 12.24 5.14
CA VAL A 442 3.83 12.28 5.74
C VAL A 442 4.84 12.55 4.62
N VAL A 443 5.05 13.83 4.33
CA VAL A 443 6.22 14.28 3.56
C VAL A 443 7.44 14.08 4.43
N LEU A 444 8.13 12.94 4.27
CA LEU A 444 9.48 12.78 4.81
C LEU A 444 10.41 13.71 4.04
N ARG A 445 10.76 14.85 4.66
CA ARG A 445 11.96 15.60 4.29
C ARG A 445 13.17 14.71 4.61
N ILE A 446 13.81 14.18 3.57
CA ILE A 446 15.13 13.58 3.67
C ILE A 446 16.13 14.75 3.63
N ASP A 447 16.51 15.25 4.81
CA ASP A 447 17.68 16.11 4.92
C ASP A 447 18.94 15.25 4.74
N SER A 448 19.49 15.29 3.53
CA SER A 448 20.78 14.68 3.22
C SER A 448 21.91 15.50 3.86
N LYS A 449 22.57 14.98 4.90
CA LYS A 449 24.01 15.21 5.16
C LYS A 449 24.60 14.20 6.15
N PRO A 450 25.77 13.59 5.84
CA PRO A 450 26.40 12.55 6.67
C PRO A 450 27.26 13.15 7.82
N PRO A 451 27.60 12.36 8.87
CA PRO A 451 28.40 12.84 9.99
C PRO A 451 29.90 12.83 9.67
N GLN A 452 30.61 13.90 10.04
CA GLN A 452 32.06 13.91 10.21
C GLN A 452 32.39 14.36 11.63
N PHE A 453 33.16 13.53 12.33
CA PHE A 453 34.04 13.88 13.44
C PHE A 453 35.43 13.28 13.09
N PRO A 454 36.58 13.81 13.57
CA PRO A 454 36.78 14.32 14.93
C PRO A 454 37.63 15.62 15.10
N HIS A 455 37.51 16.16 16.33
CA HIS A 455 38.38 17.05 17.11
C HIS A 455 39.44 17.94 16.44
N ILE A 456 39.41 19.25 16.73
CA ILE A 456 40.56 20.08 17.18
C ILE A 456 40.04 21.35 17.89
N LEU A 457 40.74 21.72 18.96
CA LEU A 457 40.52 22.82 19.88
C LEU A 457 41.28 24.08 19.40
N VAL A 458 40.61 25.18 19.04
CA VAL A 458 41.22 26.54 19.01
C VAL A 458 40.15 27.62 19.23
N SER A 459 40.39 28.47 20.23
CA SER A 459 39.70 29.73 20.53
C SER A 459 39.96 30.78 19.44
N LEU A 460 38.96 31.56 19.02
CA LEU A 460 39.12 33.00 18.69
C LEU A 460 37.78 33.70 18.33
N VAL A 461 37.55 34.77 19.07
CA VAL A 461 36.76 36.00 18.87
C VAL A 461 36.41 36.37 17.41
N GLY A 462 35.19 36.87 17.19
CA GLY A 462 34.88 37.73 16.03
C GLY A 462 33.40 37.93 15.73
N GLU A 463 32.90 39.13 15.97
CA GLU A 463 31.56 39.64 15.63
C GLU A 463 31.21 39.49 14.14
N LEU A 464 29.93 39.26 13.82
CA LEU A 464 29.38 39.57 12.50
C LEU A 464 27.97 40.16 12.59
N LYS A 465 27.89 41.40 12.11
CA LYS A 465 26.73 42.28 11.99
C LYS A 465 25.72 41.70 11.00
N VAL A 466 24.44 41.83 11.38
CA VAL A 466 23.28 41.61 10.52
C VAL A 466 23.02 42.89 9.71
N THR A 467 22.88 42.76 8.40
CA THR A 467 22.25 43.77 7.52
C THR A 467 21.13 43.10 6.73
N PRO A 468 19.91 43.66 6.68
CA PRO A 468 18.81 43.12 5.90
C PRO A 468 18.87 43.62 4.46
N ILE A 469 18.48 42.77 3.50
CA ILE A 469 18.19 43.21 2.13
C ILE A 469 16.74 42.83 1.81
N THR A 470 15.93 43.86 1.64
CA THR A 470 14.67 43.91 0.89
C THR A 470 14.94 43.91 -0.61
N TYR A 471 14.47 42.93 -1.35
CA TYR A 471 13.23 42.94 -2.16
C TYR A 471 13.01 41.55 -2.77
#